data_AF-A0A962A991-F1
#
_entry.id   AF-A0A962A991-F1
#
_cell.length_a   1.000
_cell.length_b   1.000
_cell.length_c   1.000
_cell.angle_alpha   90.00
_cell.angle_beta   90.00
_cell.angle_gamma   90.00
#
_symmetry.space_group_name_H-M   'P 1'
#
loop_
_entity.id
_entity.type
_entity.pdbx_description
1 polymer ?
#
loop_
_entity_poly.entity_id
_entity_poly.type
_entity_poly.pdbx_seq_one_letter_code
_entity_poly.pdbx_strand_id
1 'polypeptide(L)' 'MTRIPNFADVAFKPTAAAPAAPANDAEPWMTPEGIPVKAAYGPADIEGLSYIHSYPGAAPYLRGPYPTMYVNQP' A
#
# COMPACT_ATOMS: atom_id res chain seq x y z
N MET A 1 38.17 12.95 17.64
CA MET A 1 36.93 12.22 18.02
C MET A 1 36.07 12.09 16.77
N THR A 2 35.90 10.88 16.26
CA THR A 2 35.22 10.61 14.99
C THR A 2 33.73 10.93 15.10
N ARG A 3 33.23 11.73 14.16
CA ARG A 3 31.87 12.31 14.14
C ARG A 3 30.82 11.39 13.50
N ILE A 4 31.20 10.15 13.18
CA ILE A 4 30.38 9.17 12.45
C ILE A 4 29.84 8.14 13.46
N PRO A 5 28.51 8.00 13.63
CA PRO A 5 27.93 7.03 14.53
C PRO A 5 28.10 5.58 14.03
N ASN A 6 28.24 4.63 14.95
CA ASN A 6 28.18 3.19 14.66
C ASN A 6 26.73 2.72 14.61
N PHE A 7 26.25 2.31 13.43
CA PHE A 7 24.85 1.90 13.24
C PHE A 7 24.54 0.49 13.72
N ALA A 8 25.54 -0.34 14.05
CA ALA A 8 25.30 -1.65 14.66
C ALA A 8 24.68 -1.55 16.06
N ASP A 9 24.91 -0.43 16.76
CA ASP A 9 24.44 -0.18 18.13
C ASP A 9 23.15 0.65 18.18
N VAL A 10 22.61 1.06 17.02
CA VAL A 10 21.42 1.91 16.93
C VAL A 10 20.21 1.06 16.57
N ALA A 11 19.32 0.86 17.54
CA ALA A 11 18.06 0.18 17.29
C ALA A 11 17.19 0.97 16.28
N PHE A 12 16.52 0.25 15.39
CA PHE A 12 15.51 0.83 14.51
C PHE A 12 14.43 1.52 15.34
N LYS A 13 14.18 2.80 15.05
CA LYS A 13 13.07 3.56 15.60
C LYS A 13 12.06 3.77 14.49
N PRO A 14 10.81 3.30 14.64
CA PRO A 14 9.78 3.62 13.67
C PRO A 14 9.60 5.14 13.67
N THR A 15 9.91 5.74 12.53
CA THR A 15 9.57 7.14 12.28
C THR A 15 8.05 7.20 12.20
N ALA A 16 7.44 8.08 12.99
CA ALA A 16 6.03 8.39 12.80
C ALA A 16 5.85 8.83 11.35
N ALA A 17 4.82 8.31 10.67
CA ALA A 17 4.49 8.80 9.34
C ALA A 17 4.43 10.32 9.41
N ALA A 18 5.19 10.99 8.54
CA ALA A 18 5.02 12.43 8.37
C ALA A 18 3.51 12.67 8.15
N PRO A 19 2.94 13.77 8.68
CA PRO A 19 1.56 14.11 8.36
C PRO A 19 1.40 13.99 6.85
N ALA A 20 0.32 13.32 6.42
CA ALA A 20 0.04 13.12 5.01
C ALA A 20 0.39 14.43 4.29
N ALA A 21 1.27 14.35 3.28
CA ALA A 21 1.62 15.51 2.47
C ALA A 21 0.31 16.27 2.18
N PRO A 22 0.30 17.62 2.28
CA PRO A 22 -0.92 18.41 2.12
C PRO A 22 -1.68 17.83 0.95
N ALA A 23 -2.98 17.56 1.17
CA ALA A 23 -3.86 16.90 0.22
C ALA A 23 -3.42 17.30 -1.18
N ASN A 24 -2.91 16.35 -1.97
CA ASN A 24 -2.26 16.69 -3.23
C ASN A 24 -3.21 17.59 -4.02
N ASP A 25 -2.92 18.90 -4.07
CA ASP A 25 -3.69 19.88 -4.85
C ASP A 25 -3.52 19.63 -6.36
N ALA A 26 -2.78 18.58 -6.73
CA ALA A 26 -2.73 18.04 -8.06
C ALA A 26 -4.10 17.50 -8.46
N GLU A 27 -4.62 18.02 -9.58
CA GLU A 27 -5.83 17.50 -10.19
C GLU A 27 -5.69 16.00 -10.47
N PRO A 28 -6.74 15.19 -10.20
CA PRO A 28 -6.73 13.77 -10.55
C PRO A 28 -6.51 13.58 -12.05
N TRP A 29 -5.66 12.61 -12.41
CA TRP A 29 -5.53 12.22 -13.80
C TRP A 29 -6.77 11.44 -14.24
N MET A 30 -7.42 11.89 -15.32
CA MET A 30 -8.55 11.18 -15.89
C MET A 30 -8.09 10.09 -16.87
N THR A 31 -8.46 8.84 -16.57
CA THR A 31 -8.22 7.72 -17.50
C THR A 31 -9.25 7.72 -18.64
N PRO A 32 -8.94 7.05 -19.77
CA PRO A 32 -9.90 6.85 -20.87
C PRO A 32 -11.20 6.15 -20.46
N GLU A 33 -11.18 5.35 -19.40
CA GLU A 33 -12.34 4.66 -18.83
C GLU A 33 -13.22 5.58 -17.96
N GLY A 34 -12.83 6.85 -17.79
CA GLY A 34 -13.58 7.83 -17.00
C GLY A 34 -13.36 7.70 -15.49
N ILE A 35 -12.24 7.12 -15.05
CA ILE A 35 -11.90 6.95 -13.63
C ILE A 35 -10.87 8.01 -13.21
N PRO A 36 -11.15 8.84 -12.18
CA PRO A 36 -10.17 9.78 -11.65
C PRO A 36 -9.13 9.08 -10.79
N VAL A 37 -7.85 9.21 -11.14
CA VAL A 37 -6.72 8.66 -10.38
C VAL A 37 -6.12 9.76 -9.50
N LYS A 38 -6.16 9.57 -8.18
CA LYS A 38 -5.54 10.49 -7.21
C LYS A 38 -4.02 10.42 -7.31
N ALA A 39 -3.34 11.54 -7.06
CA ALA A 39 -1.87 11.58 -7.03
C ALA A 39 -1.26 10.79 -5.86
N ALA A 40 -2.02 10.57 -4.78
CA ALA A 40 -1.67 9.65 -3.70
C ALA A 40 -2.92 9.07 -3.04
N TYR A 41 -2.74 7.90 -2.41
CA TYR A 41 -3.75 7.19 -1.63
C TYR A 41 -3.19 6.89 -0.24
N GLY A 42 -4.05 6.91 0.77
CA GLY A 42 -3.73 6.66 2.17
C GLY A 42 -4.66 5.64 2.83
N PRO A 43 -4.52 5.41 4.15
CA PRO A 43 -5.31 4.42 4.88
C PRO A 43 -6.83 4.64 4.79
N ALA A 44 -7.29 5.89 4.68
CA ALA A 44 -8.71 6.19 4.55
C ALA A 44 -9.32 5.70 3.22
N ASP A 45 -8.51 5.52 2.17
CA ASP A 45 -9.01 5.13 0.84
C ASP A 45 -9.44 3.65 0.75
N ILE A 46 -9.14 2.84 1.76
CA ILE A 46 -9.60 1.45 1.85
C ILE A 46 -10.82 1.28 2.77
N GLU A 47 -11.29 2.35 3.41
CA GLU A 47 -12.45 2.30 4.29
C GLU A 47 -13.70 1.86 3.53
N GLY A 48 -14.45 0.92 4.09
CA GLY A 48 -15.67 0.38 3.47
C GLY A 48 -15.44 -0.60 2.31
N LEU A 49 -14.18 -0.83 1.88
CA LEU A 49 -13.90 -1.87 0.88
C LEU A 49 -14.15 -3.26 1.47
N SER A 50 -15.00 -4.02 0.81
CA SER A 50 -15.26 -5.42 1.18
C SER A 50 -14.11 -6.33 0.72
N TYR A 51 -13.91 -7.45 1.44
CA TYR A 51 -12.97 -8.52 1.06
C TYR A 51 -11.46 -8.17 1.07
N ILE A 52 -11.05 -7.02 1.60
CA ILE A 52 -9.61 -6.63 1.67
C ILE A 52 -8.74 -7.56 2.52
N HIS A 53 -9.35 -8.34 3.41
CA HIS A 53 -8.69 -9.36 4.24
C HIS A 53 -9.00 -10.80 3.82
N SER A 54 -9.49 -11.02 2.59
CA SER A 54 -9.84 -12.36 2.09
C SER A 54 -8.61 -13.21 1.74
N TYR A 55 -8.84 -14.50 1.47
CA TYR A 55 -7.81 -15.44 1.01
C TYR A 55 -7.95 -15.76 -0.48
N PRO A 56 -6.86 -16.05 -1.21
CA PRO A 56 -6.92 -16.67 -2.54
C PRO A 56 -7.58 -18.05 -2.45
N GLY A 57 -8.27 -18.48 -3.51
CA GLY A 57 -8.95 -19.78 -3.55
C GLY A 57 -10.24 -19.88 -2.74
N ALA A 58 -10.75 -18.76 -2.21
CA ALA A 58 -12.04 -18.67 -1.52
C ALA A 58 -12.90 -17.57 -2.14
N ALA A 59 -14.22 -17.80 -2.19
CA ALA A 59 -15.17 -16.82 -2.73
C ALA A 59 -15.04 -15.45 -2.02
N PRO A 60 -15.12 -14.31 -2.75
CA PRO A 60 -15.44 -14.14 -4.17
C PRO A 60 -14.21 -14.25 -5.11
N TYR A 61 -13.13 -14.89 -4.66
CA TYR A 61 -11.91 -15.14 -5.44
C TYR A 61 -11.17 -13.88 -5.89
N LEU A 62 -11.30 -12.79 -5.11
CA LEU A 62 -10.64 -11.50 -5.39
C LEU A 62 -9.12 -11.63 -5.54
N ARG A 63 -8.49 -12.53 -4.78
CA ARG A 63 -7.04 -12.80 -4.82
C ARG A 63 -6.67 -13.97 -5.76
N GLY A 64 -7.61 -14.37 -6.61
CA GLY A 64 -7.48 -15.45 -7.59
C GLY A 64 -8.14 -16.77 -7.16
N PRO A 65 -8.36 -17.69 -8.11
CA PRO A 65 -9.16 -18.90 -7.91
C PRO A 65 -8.41 -20.05 -7.22
N TYR A 66 -7.08 -20.01 -7.16
CA TYR A 66 -6.26 -21.09 -6.59
C TYR A 66 -5.58 -20.64 -5.29
N PRO A 67 -5.59 -21.43 -4.20
CA PRO A 67 -5.06 -21.02 -2.90
C PRO A 67 -3.59 -20.58 -2.89
N THR A 68 -2.76 -21.16 -3.74
CA THR A 68 -1.32 -20.83 -3.84
C THR A 68 -0.98 -19.95 -5.05
N MET A 69 -1.95 -19.67 -5.92
CA MET A 69 -1.72 -19.01 -7.22
C MET A 69 -0.43 -19.52 -7.89
N TYR A 70 0.48 -18.61 -8.22
CA TYR A 70 1.70 -18.88 -8.97
C TYR A 70 2.90 -19.33 -8.13
N VAL A 71 2.72 -19.55 -6.81
CA VAL A 71 3.84 -19.93 -5.93
C VAL A 71 4.47 -21.26 -6.36
N ASN A 72 3.65 -22.23 -6.78
CA ASN A 72 4.11 -23.55 -7.21
C ASN A 72 4.11 -23.73 -8.74
N GLN A 73 3.26 -23.00 -9.45
CA GLN A 73 3.07 -23.14 -10.89
C GLN A 73 2.72 -21.76 -11.49
N PRO A 74 3.68 -21.08 -12.13
CA PRO A 74 3.46 -19.78 -12.77
C PRO A 74 2.54 -19.84 -13.99
#